data_AF-A0A928Y1P4-F1
#
_entry.id   AF-A0A928Y1P4-F1
#
_cell.length_a   1.000
_cell.length_b   1.000
_cell.length_c   1.000
_cell.angle_alpha   90.00
_cell.angle_beta   90.00
_cell.angle_gamma   90.00
#
_symmetry.space_group_name_H-M   'P 1'
#
loop_
_entity.id
_entity.type
_entity.pdbx_description
1 polymer ?
#
loop_
_entity_poly.entity_id
_entity_poly.type
_entity_poly.pdbx_seq_one_letter_code
_entity_poly.pdbx_strand_id
1 'polypeptide(L)'
;MSFLAALAYALLMSAIPLAEVVWSGRSPASLVLLFWFETVLGLVTGAIRIVVHRRATAKAGHHVPTGVVSDANAGAEEALRQLGGENTYLRHFLGITAVFTIAHGVFVLLLVFLFRIAGPLSSADAAVALGWATAVQVGFLLADLPRIASWSFAELGQVVGQTSIRVLVTQASLILGLPAAAVFGPWGLAGMLIGLRAFADAGIAWIGGLMKQPDLPAGMRRFLARRARQTEASLEAEFDALKEKGRDVETLLERPIAEVRAQHPAR
;
A
#
# COMPACT_ATOMS: atom_id res chain seq x y z
N MET A 1 -0.73 17.69 2.92
CA MET A 1 0.15 17.58 4.11
C MET A 1 1.60 17.65 3.63
N SER A 2 2.49 18.39 4.31
CA SER A 2 3.92 18.38 3.94
C SER A 2 4.53 17.00 4.21
N PHE A 3 5.62 16.65 3.52
CA PHE A 3 6.32 15.38 3.77
C PHE A 3 6.71 15.22 5.24
N LEU A 4 7.21 16.29 5.87
CA LEU A 4 7.62 16.27 7.29
C LEU A 4 6.44 15.97 8.23
N ALA A 5 5.28 16.56 7.98
CA ALA A 5 4.08 16.27 8.76
C ALA A 5 3.59 14.83 8.54
N ALA A 6 3.65 14.33 7.30
CA ALA A 6 3.33 12.94 6.99
C ALA A 6 4.28 11.95 7.68
N LEU A 7 5.57 12.27 7.69
CA LEU A 7 6.60 11.48 8.35
C LEU A 7 6.43 11.47 9.87
N ALA A 8 6.20 12.64 10.48
CA ALA A 8 5.93 12.74 11.90
C ALA A 8 4.71 11.91 12.30
N TYR A 9 3.64 11.97 11.51
CA TYR A 9 2.44 11.15 11.73
C TYR A 9 2.73 9.65 11.60
N ALA A 10 3.42 9.22 10.54
CA ALA A 10 3.74 7.80 10.32
C ALA A 10 4.67 7.24 11.42
N LEU A 11 5.63 8.04 11.87
CA LEU A 11 6.49 7.70 13.01
C LEU A 11 5.67 7.60 14.30
N LEU A 12 4.76 8.54 14.57
CA LEU A 12 3.90 8.51 15.76
C LEU A 12 3.01 7.26 15.79
N MET A 13 2.46 6.88 14.64
CA MET A 13 1.65 5.66 14.53
C MET A 13 2.47 4.39 14.76
N SER A 14 3.75 4.40 14.36
CA SER A 14 4.69 3.31 14.63
C SER A 14 5.26 3.36 16.05
N ALA A 15 5.19 4.50 16.73
CA ALA A 15 5.71 4.70 18.07
C ALA A 15 4.87 3.98 19.13
N ILE A 16 3.57 3.81 18.91
CA ILE A 16 2.69 3.10 19.85
C ILE A 16 3.14 1.64 20.04
N PRO A 17 3.22 0.79 19.00
CA PRO A 17 3.69 -0.58 19.18
C PRO A 17 5.15 -0.65 19.64
N LEU A 18 6.00 0.29 19.19
CA LEU A 18 7.39 0.37 19.67
C LEU A 18 7.48 0.65 21.17
N ALA A 19 6.74 1.65 21.66
CA ALA A 19 6.71 2.03 23.06
C ALA A 19 6.18 0.90 23.94
N GLU A 20 5.16 0.17 23.47
CA GLU A 20 4.63 -1.00 24.16
C GLU A 20 5.70 -2.09 24.31
N VAL A 21 6.43 -2.42 23.25
CA VAL A 21 7.47 -3.45 23.27
C VAL A 21 8.65 -3.03 24.17
N VAL A 22 9.06 -1.76 24.11
CA VAL A 22 10.12 -1.22 24.98
C VAL A 22 9.69 -1.24 26.45
N TRP A 23 8.48 -0.75 26.76
CA TRP A 23 7.96 -0.67 28.12
C TRP A 23 7.73 -2.04 28.75
N SER A 24 7.25 -3.00 27.97
CA SER A 24 7.02 -4.38 28.42
C SER A 24 8.30 -5.23 28.48
N GLY A 25 9.45 -4.69 28.06
CA GLY A 25 10.71 -5.42 28.02
C GLY A 25 10.74 -6.54 26.98
N ARG A 26 9.81 -6.52 26.01
CA ARG A 26 9.72 -7.52 24.95
C ARG A 26 10.83 -7.34 23.92
N SER A 27 11.14 -8.43 23.22
CA SER A 27 12.14 -8.37 22.16
C SER A 27 11.58 -7.71 20.88
N PRO A 28 12.47 -7.16 20.03
CA PRO A 28 12.14 -6.69 18.69
C PRO A 28 11.44 -7.72 17.79
N ALA A 29 11.58 -9.02 18.08
CA ALA A 29 10.87 -10.08 17.37
C ALA A 29 9.35 -9.89 17.40
N SER A 30 8.82 -9.33 18.49
CA SER A 30 7.40 -9.03 18.65
C SER A 30 6.92 -8.01 17.62
N LEU A 31 7.75 -7.01 17.28
CA LEU A 31 7.45 -6.00 16.26
C LEU A 31 7.51 -6.57 14.86
N VAL A 32 8.53 -7.38 14.57
CA VAL A 32 8.65 -8.08 13.28
C VAL A 32 7.43 -8.97 13.04
N LEU A 33 7.02 -9.72 14.06
CA LEU A 33 5.85 -10.59 13.97
C LEU A 33 4.54 -9.79 13.89
N LEU A 34 4.40 -8.71 14.65
CA LEU A 34 3.26 -7.80 14.59
C LEU A 34 3.03 -7.29 13.15
N PHE A 35 4.07 -6.78 12.51
CA PHE A 35 3.94 -6.22 11.15
C PHE A 35 3.71 -7.28 10.08
N TRP A 36 4.15 -8.52 10.33
CA TRP A 36 3.74 -9.64 9.50
C TRP A 36 2.24 -9.95 9.66
N PHE A 37 1.72 -10.02 10.89
CA PHE A 37 0.28 -10.18 11.12
C PHE A 37 -0.53 -9.05 10.49
N GLU A 38 -0.08 -7.79 10.60
CA GLU A 38 -0.72 -6.66 9.93
C GLU A 38 -0.78 -6.83 8.42
N THR A 39 0.26 -7.42 7.81
CA THR A 39 0.31 -7.69 6.38
C THR A 39 -0.71 -8.76 5.98
N VAL A 40 -0.75 -9.88 6.72
CA VAL A 40 -1.71 -10.96 6.49
C VAL A 40 -3.15 -10.45 6.66
N LEU A 41 -3.43 -9.72 7.73
CA LEU A 41 -4.75 -9.15 7.98
C LEU A 41 -5.10 -8.03 7.00
N GLY A 42 -4.12 -7.25 6.53
CA GLY A 42 -4.30 -6.26 5.47
C GLY A 42 -4.74 -6.91 4.16
N LEU A 43 -4.12 -8.05 3.79
CA LEU A 43 -4.55 -8.85 2.63
C LEU A 43 -6.00 -9.33 2.78
N VAL A 44 -6.34 -9.92 3.94
CA VAL A 44 -7.69 -10.45 4.20
C VAL A 44 -8.73 -9.32 4.21
N THR A 45 -8.50 -8.26 4.98
CA THR A 45 -9.45 -7.15 5.09
C THR A 45 -9.52 -6.33 3.79
N GLY A 46 -8.44 -6.23 3.02
CA GLY A 46 -8.44 -5.66 1.67
C GLY A 46 -9.32 -6.47 0.72
N ALA A 47 -9.19 -7.80 0.73
CA ALA A 47 -10.05 -8.68 -0.06
C ALA A 47 -11.53 -8.53 0.32
N ILE A 48 -11.84 -8.43 1.62
CA ILE A 48 -13.20 -8.16 2.10
C ILE A 48 -13.72 -6.83 1.55
N ARG A 49 -12.94 -5.74 1.65
CA ARG A 49 -13.32 -4.41 1.11
C ARG A 49 -13.63 -4.47 -0.39
N ILE A 50 -12.80 -5.16 -1.18
CA ILE A 50 -13.03 -5.33 -2.62
C ILE A 50 -14.35 -6.06 -2.87
N VAL A 51 -14.60 -7.17 -2.17
CA VAL A 51 -15.83 -7.97 -2.34
C VAL A 51 -17.06 -7.17 -1.96
N VAL A 52 -17.04 -6.49 -0.82
CA VAL A 52 -18.16 -5.66 -0.34
C VAL A 52 -18.42 -4.50 -1.31
N HIS A 53 -17.37 -3.78 -1.72
CA HIS A 53 -17.50 -2.68 -2.67
C HIS A 53 -18.07 -3.15 -4.01
N ARG A 54 -17.58 -4.28 -4.55
CA ARG A 54 -18.07 -4.84 -5.81
C ARG A 54 -19.56 -5.15 -5.75
N ARG A 55 -19.99 -5.81 -4.67
CA ARG A 55 -21.40 -6.17 -4.45
C ARG A 55 -22.29 -4.94 -4.33
N ALA A 56 -21.76 -3.83 -3.83
CA ALA A 56 -22.50 -2.60 -3.66
C ALA A 56 -22.55 -1.72 -4.92
N THR A 57 -21.52 -1.72 -5.78
CA THR A 57 -21.38 -0.67 -6.81
C THR A 57 -21.33 -1.15 -8.26
N ALA A 58 -21.03 -2.43 -8.52
CA ALA A 58 -20.92 -2.99 -9.88
C ALA A 58 -20.02 -2.18 -10.86
N LYS A 59 -19.04 -1.44 -10.32
CA LYS A 59 -18.13 -0.57 -11.09
C LYS A 59 -17.20 -1.37 -11.99
N ALA A 60 -16.90 -0.82 -13.18
CA ALA A 60 -16.07 -1.46 -14.20
C ALA A 60 -14.65 -1.76 -13.68
N GLY A 61 -14.13 -0.96 -12.75
CA GLY A 61 -12.81 -1.17 -12.16
C GLY A 61 -12.60 -2.56 -11.55
N HIS A 62 -13.65 -3.22 -11.03
CA HIS A 62 -13.54 -4.59 -10.49
C HIS A 62 -13.21 -5.66 -11.55
N HIS A 63 -13.33 -5.31 -12.82
CA HIS A 63 -13.11 -6.17 -13.98
C HIS A 63 -11.77 -5.89 -14.67
N VAL A 64 -11.01 -4.90 -14.20
CA VAL A 64 -9.69 -4.55 -14.74
C VAL A 64 -8.58 -5.07 -13.80
N PRO A 65 -7.48 -5.62 -14.32
CA PRO A 65 -6.31 -6.00 -13.53
C PRO A 65 -5.75 -4.86 -12.67
N THR A 66 -5.30 -5.15 -11.45
CA THR A 66 -4.66 -4.14 -10.57
C THR A 66 -3.44 -3.50 -11.22
N GLY A 67 -2.70 -4.25 -12.04
CA GLY A 67 -1.53 -3.75 -12.76
C GLY A 67 -1.87 -2.61 -13.71
N VAL A 68 -3.01 -2.69 -14.41
CA VAL A 68 -3.48 -1.61 -15.30
C VAL A 68 -4.03 -0.44 -14.49
N VAL A 69 -4.80 -0.72 -13.43
CA VAL A 69 -5.34 0.32 -12.54
C VAL A 69 -4.23 1.14 -11.87
N SER A 70 -3.07 0.52 -11.61
CA SER A 70 -1.95 1.15 -10.92
C SER A 70 -0.85 1.66 -11.86
N ASP A 71 -0.99 1.48 -13.18
CA ASP A 71 0.00 1.92 -14.16
C ASP A 71 -0.30 3.36 -14.58
N ALA A 72 0.63 4.28 -14.26
CA ALA A 72 0.54 5.68 -14.63
C ALA A 72 0.55 5.91 -16.15
N ASN A 73 1.01 4.93 -16.93
CA ASN A 73 1.01 4.97 -18.39
C ASN A 73 -0.18 4.24 -19.02
N ALA A 74 -1.02 3.56 -18.24
CA ALA A 74 -2.23 2.95 -18.77
C ALA A 74 -3.24 4.05 -19.14
N GLY A 75 -3.84 3.93 -20.32
CA GLY A 75 -4.94 4.80 -20.75
C GLY A 75 -6.28 4.08 -20.66
N ALA A 76 -7.38 4.81 -20.85
CA ALA A 76 -8.73 4.25 -20.84
C ALA A 76 -8.90 3.13 -21.87
N GLU A 77 -8.30 3.26 -23.06
CA GLU A 77 -8.34 2.22 -24.10
C GLU A 77 -7.66 0.91 -23.65
N GLU A 78 -6.52 0.99 -22.97
CA GLU A 78 -5.83 -0.19 -22.45
C GLU A 78 -6.65 -0.85 -21.33
N ALA A 79 -7.26 -0.05 -20.45
CA ALA A 79 -8.18 -0.55 -19.43
C ALA A 79 -9.39 -1.26 -20.04
N LEU A 80 -9.96 -0.72 -21.14
CA LEU A 80 -11.02 -1.38 -21.91
C LEU A 80 -10.56 -2.70 -22.51
N ARG A 81 -9.37 -2.72 -23.14
CA ARG A 81 -8.81 -3.92 -23.77
C ARG A 81 -8.55 -5.05 -22.77
N GLN A 82 -8.21 -4.69 -21.53
CA GLN A 82 -8.00 -5.65 -20.44
C GLN A 82 -9.23 -5.88 -19.56
N LEU A 83 -10.44 -5.47 -19.98
CA LEU A 83 -11.67 -5.83 -19.30
C LEU A 83 -11.83 -7.35 -19.27
N GLY A 84 -11.69 -7.91 -18.08
CA GLY A 84 -11.78 -9.35 -17.85
C GLY A 84 -13.14 -9.81 -17.35
N GLY A 85 -13.12 -11.04 -16.85
CA GLY A 85 -14.27 -11.69 -16.24
C GLY A 85 -14.63 -11.12 -14.87
N GLU A 86 -15.49 -11.84 -14.15
CA GLU A 86 -15.80 -11.48 -12.78
C GLU A 86 -14.56 -11.62 -11.89
N ASN A 87 -14.34 -10.63 -11.02
CA ASN A 87 -13.28 -10.62 -10.00
C ASN A 87 -11.85 -10.44 -10.53
N THR A 88 -11.63 -9.92 -11.74
CA THR A 88 -10.26 -9.69 -12.26
C THR A 88 -9.40 -8.86 -11.30
N TYR A 89 -9.94 -7.77 -10.77
CA TYR A 89 -9.23 -6.92 -9.82
C TYR A 89 -8.87 -7.69 -8.54
N LEU A 90 -9.84 -8.40 -7.95
CA LEU A 90 -9.62 -9.21 -6.74
C LEU A 90 -8.59 -10.32 -6.96
N ARG A 91 -8.64 -11.03 -8.09
CA ARG A 91 -7.70 -12.10 -8.43
C ARG A 91 -6.28 -11.58 -8.54
N HIS A 92 -6.10 -10.45 -9.22
CA HIS A 92 -4.78 -9.82 -9.33
C HIS A 92 -4.26 -9.29 -8.00
N PHE A 93 -5.13 -8.64 -7.20
CA PHE A 93 -4.78 -8.21 -5.85
C PHE A 93 -4.33 -9.39 -4.99
N LEU A 94 -5.12 -10.46 -4.92
CA LEU A 94 -4.78 -11.66 -4.15
C LEU A 94 -3.50 -12.31 -4.68
N GLY A 95 -3.37 -12.47 -6.00
CA GLY A 95 -2.21 -13.11 -6.61
C GLY A 95 -0.90 -12.41 -6.26
N ILE A 96 -0.83 -11.10 -6.49
CA ILE A 96 0.39 -10.32 -6.22
C ILE A 96 0.64 -10.24 -4.71
N THR A 97 -0.35 -9.79 -3.93
CA THR A 97 -0.16 -9.50 -2.51
C THR A 97 0.05 -10.78 -1.69
N ALA A 98 -0.59 -11.90 -2.03
CA ALA A 98 -0.37 -13.16 -1.33
C ALA A 98 1.05 -13.71 -1.55
N VAL A 99 1.60 -13.65 -2.77
CA VAL A 99 2.98 -14.09 -3.05
C VAL A 99 3.97 -13.31 -2.17
N PHE A 100 3.86 -11.99 -2.13
CA PHE A 100 4.73 -11.17 -1.28
C PHE A 100 4.49 -11.39 0.23
N THR A 101 3.26 -11.65 0.64
CA THR A 101 2.90 -11.96 2.04
C THR A 101 3.51 -13.29 2.49
N ILE A 102 3.47 -14.32 1.63
CA ILE A 102 4.09 -15.62 1.89
C ILE A 102 5.60 -15.48 1.95
N ALA A 103 6.20 -14.79 0.97
CA ALA A 103 7.64 -14.52 0.98
C ALA A 103 8.05 -13.78 2.26
N HIS A 104 7.27 -12.82 2.71
CA HIS A 104 7.52 -12.10 3.97
C HIS A 104 7.42 -13.05 5.17
N GLY A 105 6.42 -13.94 5.19
CA GLY A 105 6.33 -14.99 6.22
C GLY A 105 7.55 -15.89 6.29
N VAL A 106 8.17 -16.21 5.15
CA VAL A 106 9.45 -16.95 5.12
C VAL A 106 10.57 -16.14 5.79
N PHE A 107 10.71 -14.85 5.49
CA PHE A 107 11.70 -14.02 6.19
C PHE A 107 11.44 -13.94 7.69
N VAL A 108 10.19 -13.77 8.12
CA VAL A 108 9.84 -13.75 9.55
C VAL A 108 10.19 -15.08 10.21
N LEU A 109 9.86 -16.21 9.58
CA LEU A 109 10.23 -17.54 10.04
C LEU A 109 11.75 -17.66 10.26
N LEU A 110 12.53 -17.25 9.27
CA LEU A 110 13.98 -17.31 9.32
C LEU A 110 14.56 -16.38 10.39
N LEU A 111 14.14 -15.12 10.42
CA LEU A 111 14.74 -14.09 11.28
C LEU A 111 14.33 -14.23 12.76
N VAL A 112 13.08 -14.64 13.02
CA VAL A 112 12.53 -14.71 14.38
C VAL A 112 12.73 -16.10 14.98
N PHE A 113 12.43 -17.17 14.24
CA PHE A 113 12.37 -18.52 14.81
C PHE A 113 13.65 -19.33 14.56
N LEU A 114 14.21 -19.30 13.34
CA LEU A 114 15.38 -20.09 12.99
C LEU A 114 16.68 -19.45 13.48
N PHE A 115 16.96 -18.21 13.06
CA PHE A 115 18.20 -17.51 13.38
C PHE A 115 18.11 -16.65 14.64
N ARG A 116 16.89 -16.38 15.13
CA ARG A 116 16.63 -15.59 16.35
C ARG A 116 17.33 -14.22 16.36
N ILE A 117 17.51 -13.62 15.18
CA ILE A 117 18.18 -12.32 14.98
C ILE A 117 17.42 -11.19 15.67
N ALA A 118 16.09 -11.30 15.73
CA ALA A 118 15.23 -10.30 16.36
C ALA A 118 15.07 -10.50 17.89
N GLY A 119 15.74 -11.49 18.48
CA GLY A 119 15.64 -11.84 19.90
C GLY A 119 14.58 -12.93 20.20
N PRO A 120 14.43 -13.32 21.48
CA PRO A 120 13.53 -14.39 21.89
C PRO A 120 12.06 -13.96 21.76
N LEU A 121 11.19 -14.90 21.37
CA LEU A 121 9.76 -14.66 21.25
C LEU A 121 8.99 -15.73 22.04
N SER A 122 8.14 -15.30 22.97
CA SER A 122 7.22 -16.21 23.66
C SER A 122 5.88 -16.35 22.92
N SER A 123 5.12 -17.38 23.25
CA SER A 123 3.74 -17.53 22.74
C SER A 123 2.82 -16.38 23.19
N ALA A 124 3.07 -15.82 24.38
CA ALA A 124 2.33 -14.66 24.88
C ALA A 124 2.60 -13.41 24.03
N ASP A 125 3.86 -13.19 23.64
CA ASP A 125 4.23 -12.06 22.77
C ASP A 125 3.56 -12.17 21.40
N ALA A 126 3.56 -13.38 20.84
CA ALA A 126 2.87 -13.66 19.57
C ALA A 126 1.35 -13.42 19.67
N ALA A 127 0.72 -13.84 20.78
CA ALA A 127 -0.71 -13.63 21.01
C ALA A 127 -1.05 -12.14 21.13
N VAL A 128 -0.22 -11.35 21.82
CA VAL A 128 -0.43 -9.90 21.93
C VAL A 128 -0.24 -9.20 20.59
N ALA A 129 0.81 -9.56 19.84
CA ALA A 129 1.04 -9.03 18.50
C ALA A 129 -0.15 -9.32 17.56
N LEU A 130 -0.65 -10.56 17.57
CA LEU A 130 -1.82 -10.95 16.77
C LEU A 130 -3.09 -10.22 17.24
N GLY A 131 -3.33 -10.16 18.55
CA GLY A 131 -4.49 -9.50 19.14
C GLY A 131 -4.53 -8.01 18.78
N TRP A 132 -3.39 -7.33 18.87
CA TRP A 132 -3.25 -5.93 18.46
C TRP A 132 -3.53 -5.74 16.96
N ALA A 133 -2.84 -6.48 16.09
CA ALA A 133 -3.04 -6.37 14.65
C ALA A 133 -4.49 -6.66 14.26
N THR A 134 -5.12 -7.65 14.89
CA THR A 134 -6.53 -8.01 14.68
C THR A 134 -7.44 -6.88 15.12
N ALA A 135 -7.25 -6.34 16.32
CA ALA A 135 -8.07 -5.25 16.84
C ALA A 135 -8.03 -4.01 15.93
N VAL A 136 -6.83 -3.62 15.49
CA VAL A 136 -6.64 -2.48 14.57
C VAL A 136 -7.30 -2.75 13.23
N GLN A 137 -7.02 -3.89 12.60
CA GLN A 137 -7.51 -4.20 11.26
C GLN A 137 -9.04 -4.40 11.21
N VAL A 138 -9.60 -5.08 12.21
CA VAL A 138 -11.05 -5.23 12.37
C VAL A 138 -11.68 -3.88 12.67
N GLY A 139 -11.09 -3.07 13.56
CA GLY A 139 -11.60 -1.73 13.87
C GLY A 139 -11.73 -0.83 12.64
N PHE A 140 -10.68 -0.76 11.81
CA PHE A 140 -10.72 -0.02 10.55
C PHE A 140 -11.71 -0.62 9.55
N LEU A 141 -11.77 -1.95 9.43
CA LEU A 141 -12.72 -2.60 8.54
C LEU A 141 -14.17 -2.25 8.94
N LEU A 142 -14.51 -2.37 10.22
CA LEU A 142 -15.84 -2.04 10.74
C LEU A 142 -16.18 -0.55 10.55
N ALA A 143 -15.21 0.35 10.69
CA ALA A 143 -15.40 1.78 10.43
C ALA A 143 -15.59 2.11 8.93
N ASP A 144 -15.03 1.29 8.04
CA ASP A 144 -15.15 1.46 6.60
C ASP A 144 -16.46 0.88 6.05
N LEU A 145 -16.91 -0.28 6.55
CA LEU A 145 -18.07 -1.02 6.03
C LEU A 145 -19.31 -0.15 5.72
N PRO A 146 -19.76 0.78 6.60
CA PRO A 146 -20.94 1.61 6.32
C PRO A 146 -20.77 2.58 5.15
N ARG A 147 -19.52 2.93 4.81
CA ARG A 147 -19.16 3.95 3.82
C ARG A 147 -18.60 3.35 2.52
N ILE A 148 -18.23 2.07 2.52
CA ILE A 148 -17.65 1.41 1.35
C ILE A 148 -18.53 1.54 0.11
N ALA A 149 -19.86 1.49 0.25
CA ALA A 149 -20.78 1.61 -0.88
C ALA A 149 -20.71 2.99 -1.57
N SER A 150 -20.32 4.04 -0.85
CA SER A 150 -20.19 5.40 -1.40
C SER A 150 -18.78 5.72 -1.90
N TRP A 151 -17.81 4.81 -1.72
CA TRP A 151 -16.45 5.06 -2.16
C TRP A 151 -16.36 5.09 -3.68
N SER A 152 -15.48 5.95 -4.20
CA SER A 152 -14.99 5.81 -5.57
C SER A 152 -14.18 4.52 -5.70
N PHE A 153 -14.11 3.97 -6.91
CA PHE A 153 -13.19 2.88 -7.20
C PHE A 153 -11.73 3.30 -6.98
N ALA A 154 -11.38 4.56 -7.27
CA ALA A 154 -10.05 5.10 -6.98
C ALA A 154 -9.73 5.09 -5.47
N GLU A 155 -10.70 5.45 -4.61
CA GLU A 155 -10.56 5.39 -3.16
C GLU A 155 -10.35 3.96 -2.65
N LEU A 156 -11.14 3.00 -3.16
CA LEU A 156 -10.90 1.58 -2.87
C LEU A 156 -9.48 1.17 -3.30
N GLY A 157 -9.08 1.54 -4.52
CA GLY A 157 -7.77 1.23 -5.07
C GLY A 157 -6.62 1.79 -4.23
N GLN A 158 -6.79 3.00 -3.70
CA GLN A 158 -5.82 3.62 -2.81
C GLN A 158 -5.69 2.85 -1.48
N VAL A 159 -6.81 2.55 -0.82
CA VAL A 159 -6.83 1.83 0.47
C VAL A 159 -6.23 0.44 0.34
N VAL A 160 -6.62 -0.29 -0.71
CA VAL A 160 -6.14 -1.65 -0.96
C VAL A 160 -4.68 -1.65 -1.43
N GLY A 161 -4.33 -0.74 -2.35
CA GLY A 161 -2.97 -0.62 -2.90
C GLY A 161 -1.92 -0.23 -1.87
N GLN A 162 -2.29 0.55 -0.85
CA GLN A 162 -1.40 0.85 0.29
C GLN A 162 -0.91 -0.42 1.01
N THR A 163 -1.74 -1.47 1.08
CA THR A 163 -1.32 -2.75 1.68
C THR A 163 -0.18 -3.36 0.88
N SER A 164 -0.29 -3.40 -0.45
CA SER A 164 0.74 -3.97 -1.33
C SER A 164 2.08 -3.24 -1.21
N ILE A 165 2.04 -1.90 -1.17
CA ILE A 165 3.27 -1.10 -1.01
C ILE A 165 3.90 -1.38 0.36
N ARG A 166 3.11 -1.47 1.43
CA ARG A 166 3.61 -1.77 2.77
C ARG A 166 4.28 -3.14 2.84
N VAL A 167 3.79 -4.15 2.12
CA VAL A 167 4.47 -5.46 2.06
C VAL A 167 5.85 -5.33 1.42
N LEU A 168 5.95 -4.62 0.29
CA LEU A 168 7.22 -4.40 -0.41
C LEU A 168 8.22 -3.65 0.47
N VAL A 169 7.77 -2.58 1.12
CA VAL A 169 8.61 -1.79 2.02
C VAL A 169 9.05 -2.64 3.20
N THR A 170 8.16 -3.42 3.78
CA THR A 170 8.50 -4.29 4.91
C THR A 170 9.58 -5.31 4.50
N GLN A 171 9.46 -5.92 3.33
CA GLN A 171 10.47 -6.85 2.80
C GLN A 171 11.81 -6.16 2.59
N ALA A 172 11.82 -4.97 1.98
CA ALA A 172 13.02 -4.17 1.82
C ALA A 172 13.65 -3.86 3.19
N SER A 173 12.84 -3.53 4.20
CA SER A 173 13.33 -3.26 5.55
C SER A 173 13.90 -4.48 6.26
N LEU A 174 13.36 -5.67 6.04
CA LEU A 174 13.94 -6.90 6.59
C LEU A 174 15.32 -7.19 5.97
N ILE A 175 15.44 -7.02 4.65
CA ILE A 175 16.71 -7.22 3.93
C ILE A 175 17.74 -6.18 4.35
N LEU A 176 17.39 -4.89 4.31
CA LEU A 176 18.27 -3.78 4.70
C LEU A 176 18.52 -3.73 6.21
N GLY A 177 17.64 -4.32 7.01
CA GLY A 177 17.75 -4.41 8.44
C GLY A 177 18.77 -5.45 8.92
N LEU A 178 19.17 -6.40 8.08
CA LEU A 178 20.19 -7.40 8.43
C LEU A 178 21.55 -6.76 8.73
N PRO A 179 22.13 -5.89 7.87
CA PRO A 179 23.33 -5.13 8.22
C PRO A 179 23.16 -4.26 9.47
N ALA A 180 22.00 -3.61 9.63
CA ALA A 180 21.72 -2.82 10.82
C ALA A 180 21.70 -3.68 12.09
N ALA A 181 21.18 -4.91 12.01
CA ALA A 181 21.17 -5.85 13.12
C ALA A 181 22.57 -6.33 13.49
N ALA A 182 23.46 -6.47 12.50
CA ALA A 182 24.86 -6.83 12.76
C ALA A 182 25.61 -5.74 13.55
N VAL A 183 25.24 -4.46 13.36
CA VAL A 183 25.89 -3.32 14.03
C VAL A 183 25.21 -2.95 15.35
N PHE A 184 23.87 -2.95 15.38
CA PHE A 184 23.07 -2.44 16.49
C PHE A 184 22.28 -3.52 17.25
N GLY A 185 22.56 -4.80 16.96
CA GLY A 185 21.83 -5.93 17.54
C GLY A 185 20.37 -6.01 17.07
N PRO A 186 19.50 -6.75 17.78
CA PRO A 186 18.09 -6.96 17.40
C PRO A 186 17.30 -5.66 17.14
N TRP A 187 17.66 -4.58 17.83
CA TRP A 187 17.02 -3.27 17.67
C TRP A 187 17.38 -2.58 16.34
N GLY A 188 18.51 -2.90 15.72
CA GLY A 188 18.85 -2.43 14.38
C GLY A 188 17.85 -2.89 13.32
N LEU A 189 17.38 -4.14 13.42
CA LEU A 189 16.34 -4.68 12.53
C LEU A 189 15.01 -3.95 12.72
N ALA A 190 14.55 -3.79 13.97
CA ALA A 190 13.30 -3.07 14.27
C ALA A 190 13.37 -1.59 13.90
N GLY A 191 14.51 -0.93 14.14
CA GLY A 191 14.73 0.46 13.76
C GLY A 191 14.64 0.67 12.25
N MET A 192 15.28 -0.20 11.46
CA MET A 192 15.19 -0.16 10.00
C MET A 192 13.75 -0.39 9.51
N LEU A 193 13.07 -1.35 10.12
CA LEU A 193 11.68 -1.70 9.84
C LEU A 193 10.72 -0.53 10.05
N ILE A 194 10.80 0.10 11.22
CA ILE A 194 9.97 1.27 11.56
C ILE A 194 10.35 2.47 10.69
N GLY A 195 11.64 2.76 10.55
CA GLY A 195 12.14 3.94 9.84
C GLY A 195 11.76 3.93 8.36
N LEU A 196 12.05 2.85 7.64
CA LEU A 196 11.72 2.74 6.22
C LEU A 196 10.21 2.68 5.98
N ARG A 197 9.45 2.03 6.87
CA ARG A 197 7.99 2.02 6.78
C ARG A 197 7.41 3.42 6.94
N ALA A 198 7.83 4.15 7.95
CA ALA A 198 7.38 5.52 8.17
C ALA A 198 7.78 6.44 7.01
N PHE A 199 9.00 6.27 6.48
CA PHE A 199 9.47 7.00 5.31
C PHE A 199 8.61 6.72 4.07
N ALA A 200 8.27 5.45 3.82
CA ALA A 200 7.43 5.09 2.69
C ALA A 200 6.00 5.62 2.83
N ASP A 201 5.37 5.48 4.00
CA ASP A 201 4.04 6.02 4.26
C ASP A 201 4.01 7.55 4.07
N ALA A 202 5.07 8.25 4.52
CA ALA A 202 5.24 9.68 4.30
C ALA A 202 5.42 10.04 2.82
N GLY A 203 6.21 9.25 2.09
CA GLY A 203 6.45 9.40 0.67
C GLY A 203 5.16 9.25 -0.14
N ILE A 204 4.36 8.23 0.15
CA ILE A 204 3.05 7.99 -0.49
C ILE A 204 2.11 9.18 -0.22
N ALA A 205 1.99 9.62 1.03
CA ALA A 205 1.14 10.75 1.39
C ALA A 205 1.57 12.05 0.72
N TRP A 206 2.89 12.27 0.59
CA TRP A 206 3.44 13.44 -0.07
C TRP A 206 3.22 13.41 -1.59
N ILE A 207 3.53 12.29 -2.26
CA ILE A 207 3.31 12.10 -3.70
C ILE A 207 1.81 12.22 -4.03
N GLY A 208 0.94 11.57 -3.25
CA GLY A 208 -0.51 11.69 -3.42
C GLY A 208 -1.00 13.13 -3.21
N GLY A 209 -0.34 13.89 -2.34
CA GLY A 209 -0.59 15.33 -2.19
C GLY A 209 -0.15 16.15 -3.40
N LEU A 210 1.02 15.83 -3.99
CA LEU A 210 1.53 16.49 -5.20
C LEU A 210 0.63 16.25 -6.41
N MET A 211 0.12 15.03 -6.59
CA MET A 211 -0.76 14.71 -7.72
C MET A 211 -2.07 15.49 -7.70
N LYS A 212 -2.50 15.96 -6.51
CA LYS A 212 -3.71 16.80 -6.35
C LYS A 212 -3.44 18.29 -6.58
N GLN A 213 -2.18 18.72 -6.68
CA GLN A 213 -1.85 20.12 -6.93
C GLN A 213 -2.03 20.44 -8.42
N PRO A 214 -2.51 21.66 -8.78
CA PRO A 214 -2.59 22.10 -10.17
C PRO A 214 -1.22 22.05 -10.86
N ASP A 215 -0.19 22.57 -10.19
CA ASP A 215 1.14 22.73 -10.79
C ASP A 215 2.23 22.03 -9.97
N LEU A 216 3.35 21.69 -10.62
CA LEU A 216 4.54 21.20 -9.93
C LEU A 216 5.22 22.32 -9.13
N PRO A 217 5.68 22.07 -7.88
CA PRO A 217 6.45 23.05 -7.12
C PRO A 217 7.65 23.56 -7.92
N ALA A 218 7.87 24.88 -7.95
CA ALA A 218 8.87 25.52 -8.82
C ALA A 218 10.29 24.93 -8.68
N GLY A 219 10.72 24.57 -7.47
CA GLY A 219 12.00 23.92 -7.24
C GLY A 219 12.09 22.52 -7.85
N MET A 220 11.02 21.73 -7.74
CA MET A 220 10.94 20.38 -8.29
C MET A 220 10.87 20.41 -9.82
N ARG A 221 10.09 21.32 -10.38
CA ARG A 221 10.02 21.55 -11.83
C ARG A 221 11.39 21.89 -12.43
N ARG A 222 12.11 22.87 -11.86
CA ARG A 222 13.49 23.21 -12.29
C ARG A 222 14.43 22.02 -12.22
N PHE A 223 14.35 21.26 -11.13
CA PHE A 223 15.19 20.09 -10.93
C PHE A 223 14.89 18.99 -11.96
N LEU A 224 13.62 18.65 -12.16
CA LEU A 224 13.20 17.62 -13.11
C LEU A 224 13.48 18.04 -14.56
N ALA A 225 13.21 19.29 -14.93
CA ALA A 225 13.54 19.84 -16.25
C ALA A 225 15.04 19.71 -16.55
N ARG A 226 15.90 20.09 -15.58
CA ARG A 226 17.35 19.93 -15.70
C ARG A 226 17.75 18.44 -15.80
N ARG A 227 17.14 17.56 -15.00
CA ARG A 227 17.47 16.14 -14.95
C ARG A 227 17.03 15.36 -16.19
N ALA A 228 15.87 15.70 -16.73
CA ALA A 228 15.27 15.12 -17.93
C ALA A 228 15.73 15.81 -19.22
N ARG A 229 16.53 16.88 -19.11
CA ARG A 229 17.04 17.69 -20.24
C ARG A 229 15.91 18.23 -21.13
N GLN A 230 14.78 18.59 -20.52
CA GLN A 230 13.64 19.20 -21.20
C GLN A 230 13.33 20.58 -20.63
N THR A 231 12.55 21.39 -21.37
CA THR A 231 12.11 22.69 -20.88
C THR A 231 11.08 22.52 -19.77
N GLU A 232 10.97 23.51 -18.87
CA GLU A 232 9.96 23.47 -17.80
C GLU A 232 8.53 23.38 -18.35
N ALA A 233 8.24 24.08 -19.45
CA ALA A 233 6.94 24.05 -20.11
C ALA A 233 6.63 22.67 -20.73
N SER A 234 7.62 21.98 -21.31
CA SER A 234 7.46 20.62 -21.82
C SER A 234 7.12 19.64 -20.69
N LEU A 235 7.81 19.77 -19.55
CA LEU A 235 7.60 18.93 -18.37
C LEU A 235 6.23 19.18 -17.72
N GLU A 236 5.78 20.43 -17.65
CA GLU A 236 4.43 20.77 -17.18
C GLU A 236 3.36 20.16 -18.11
N ALA A 237 3.52 20.31 -19.43
CA ALA A 237 2.59 19.72 -20.40
C ALA A 237 2.53 18.19 -20.31
N GLU A 238 3.68 17.52 -20.12
CA GLU A 238 3.74 16.06 -19.90
C GLU A 238 3.01 15.67 -18.60
N PHE A 239 3.21 16.43 -17.53
CA PHE A 239 2.54 16.19 -16.25
C PHE A 239 1.02 16.38 -16.33
N ASP A 240 0.56 17.40 -17.04
CA ASP A 240 -0.86 17.65 -17.28
C ASP A 240 -1.50 16.56 -18.14
N ALA A 241 -0.80 16.10 -19.18
CA ALA A 241 -1.25 14.97 -20.00
C ALA A 241 -1.38 13.68 -19.19
N LEU A 242 -0.46 13.41 -18.26
CA LEU A 242 -0.55 12.26 -17.35
C LEU A 242 -1.77 12.36 -16.41
N LYS A 243 -2.07 13.56 -15.89
CA LYS A 243 -3.25 13.79 -15.05
C LYS A 243 -4.56 13.64 -15.82
N GLU A 244 -4.61 14.13 -17.05
CA GLU A 244 -5.78 13.97 -17.92
C GLU A 244 -6.04 12.50 -18.22
N LYS A 245 -4.99 11.77 -18.64
CA LYS A 245 -5.06 10.33 -18.89
C LYS A 245 -5.49 9.54 -17.65
N GLY A 246 -4.98 9.90 -16.47
CA GLY A 246 -5.40 9.31 -15.20
C GLY A 246 -6.88 9.55 -14.91
N ARG A 247 -7.37 10.78 -15.13
CA ARG A 247 -8.80 11.13 -14.97
C ARG A 247 -9.71 10.36 -15.92
N ASP A 248 -9.29 10.14 -17.17
CA ASP A 248 -10.05 9.35 -18.14
C ASP A 248 -10.17 7.89 -17.70
N VAL A 249 -9.07 7.31 -17.21
CA VAL A 249 -9.07 5.95 -16.63
C VAL A 249 -9.98 5.90 -15.41
N GLU A 250 -9.83 6.81 -14.45
CA GLU A 250 -10.70 6.86 -13.26
C GLU A 250 -12.17 6.96 -13.66
N THR A 251 -12.51 7.88 -14.56
CA THR A 251 -13.88 8.07 -15.06
C THR A 251 -14.43 6.79 -15.67
N LEU A 252 -13.64 6.08 -16.48
CA LEU A 252 -14.03 4.78 -17.04
C LEU A 252 -14.27 3.74 -15.94
N LEU A 253 -13.37 3.63 -14.96
CA LEU A 253 -13.44 2.62 -13.90
C LEU A 253 -14.60 2.85 -12.93
N GLU A 254 -15.06 4.10 -12.78
CA GLU A 254 -16.23 4.46 -11.96
C GLU A 254 -17.57 4.04 -12.59
N ARG A 255 -17.62 3.82 -13.91
CA ARG A 255 -18.88 3.52 -14.60
C ARG A 255 -19.41 2.13 -14.26
N PRO A 256 -20.74 1.93 -14.27
CA PRO A 256 -21.32 0.59 -14.16
C PRO A 256 -20.82 -0.31 -15.29
N ILE A 257 -20.39 -1.54 -14.95
CA ILE A 257 -19.81 -2.48 -15.94
C ILE A 257 -20.77 -2.79 -17.09
N ALA A 258 -22.08 -2.80 -16.83
CA ALA A 258 -23.09 -3.05 -17.84
C ALA A 258 -23.09 -1.97 -18.95
N GLU A 259 -22.93 -0.70 -18.58
CA GLU A 259 -22.86 0.40 -19.54
C GLU A 259 -21.59 0.35 -20.39
N VAL A 260 -20.45 0.05 -19.75
CA VAL A 260 -19.16 -0.06 -20.45
C VAL A 260 -19.20 -1.19 -21.48
N ARG A 261 -19.77 -2.34 -21.12
CA ARG A 261 -19.92 -3.49 -22.03
C ARG A 261 -20.95 -3.24 -23.14
N ALA A 262 -22.01 -2.48 -22.87
CA ALA A 262 -23.00 -2.13 -23.89
C ALA A 262 -22.40 -1.22 -24.98
N GLN A 263 -21.50 -0.32 -24.59
CA GLN A 263 -20.81 0.59 -25.52
C GLN A 263 -19.63 -0.06 -26.25
N HIS A 264 -19.03 -1.08 -25.63
CA HIS A 264 -17.88 -1.81 -26.16
C HIS A 264 -18.14 -3.32 -26.11
N PRO A 265 -19.06 -3.84 -26.94
CA PRO A 265 -19.28 -5.28 -27.02
C PRO A 265 -17.97 -5.96 -27.39
N ALA A 266 -17.65 -7.04 -26.68
CA ALA A 266 -16.47 -7.85 -26.99
C ALA A 266 -16.53 -8.25 -28.47
N ARG A 267 -15.49 -7.88 -29.22
CA ARG A 267 -15.32 -8.30 -30.62
C ARG A 267 -15.00 -9.79 -30.69
#